data_AF-G9KVU5-F1
#
_entry.id   AF-G9KVU5-F1
#
_cell.length_a   1.000
_cell.length_b   1.000
_cell.length_c   1.000
_cell.angle_alpha   90.00
_cell.angle_beta   90.00
_cell.angle_gamma   90.00
#
_symmetry.space_group_name_H-M   'P 1'
#
loop_
_entity.id
_entity.type
_entity.pdbx_description
1 polymer ?
#
loop_
_entity_poly.entity_id
_entity_poly.type
_entity_poly.pdbx_seq_one_letter_code
_entity_poly.pdbx_strand_id
1 'polypeptide(L)'
;ESQKPHGGILADDMGLGKTLTMIALILSQKNQEKNKEEDKNTALTWLSRDDSCEFTSRGTLIICPASLIHHWKNEVMKRVSNNMLRVCLYHGPNRDQRAKVLSTYDIVITTYSLLAKEIPTQKEEGVTPSA
;
A
#
# COMPACT_ATOMS: atom_id res chain seq x y z
N GLU A 1 4.28 18.48 5.46
CA GLU A 1 4.62 19.30 4.28
C GLU A 1 3.39 19.47 3.39
N SER A 2 3.26 20.61 2.69
CA SER A 2 2.12 20.94 1.84
C SER A 2 2.43 20.78 0.33
N GLN A 3 3.34 19.88 -0.03
CA GLN A 3 3.76 19.69 -1.42
C GLN A 3 2.81 18.74 -2.16
N LYS A 4 2.40 19.12 -3.37
CA LYS A 4 1.62 18.28 -4.30
C LYS A 4 2.49 17.91 -5.50
N PRO A 5 2.56 16.63 -5.92
CA PRO A 5 1.92 15.45 -5.31
C PRO A 5 2.53 15.10 -3.93
N HIS A 6 1.75 14.45 -3.08
CA HIS A 6 2.23 13.97 -1.78
C HIS A 6 3.17 12.78 -1.98
N GLY A 7 4.31 12.79 -1.32
CA GLY A 7 5.27 11.69 -1.34
C GLY A 7 6.70 12.16 -1.61
N GLY A 8 7.62 11.20 -1.70
CA GLY A 8 9.03 11.47 -1.94
C GLY A 8 9.84 10.17 -2.05
N ILE A 9 11.12 10.32 -2.37
CA ILE A 9 12.07 9.21 -2.43
C ILE A 9 12.91 9.23 -1.16
N LEU A 10 12.88 8.14 -0.40
CA LEU A 10 13.77 7.94 0.74
C LEU A 10 15.03 7.19 0.28
N ALA A 11 16.11 7.92 0.02
CA ALA A 11 17.34 7.43 -0.60
C ALA A 11 18.54 7.34 0.37
N ASP A 12 18.29 7.00 1.64
CA ASP A 12 19.36 6.82 2.63
C ASP A 12 20.24 5.60 2.32
N ASP A 13 21.47 5.59 2.86
CA ASP A 13 22.36 4.44 2.80
C ASP A 13 21.73 3.16 3.37
N MET A 14 22.22 2.02 2.88
CA MET A 14 21.82 0.71 3.40
C MET A 14 22.23 0.58 4.88
N GLY A 15 21.30 0.11 5.71
CA GLY A 15 21.50 0.00 7.17
C GLY A 15 20.91 1.15 7.99
N LEU A 16 20.58 2.31 7.39
CA LEU A 16 19.99 3.46 8.10
C LEU A 16 18.50 3.29 8.50
N GLY A 17 17.96 2.07 8.41
CA GLY A 17 16.63 1.78 8.95
C GLY A 17 15.45 2.26 8.12
N LYS A 18 15.61 2.49 6.81
CA LYS A 18 14.52 2.90 5.89
C LYS A 18 13.22 2.11 6.05
N THR A 19 13.30 0.81 6.25
CA THR A 19 12.14 -0.06 6.51
C THR A 19 11.41 0.32 7.79
N LEU A 20 12.15 0.54 8.89
CA LEU A 20 11.58 0.99 10.16
C LEU A 20 10.97 2.39 10.02
N THR A 21 11.63 3.31 9.30
CA THR A 21 11.09 4.64 9.01
C THR A 21 9.73 4.54 8.30
N MET A 22 9.60 3.66 7.30
CA MET A 22 8.33 3.46 6.60
C MET A 22 7.26 2.83 7.50
N ILE A 23 7.62 1.84 8.33
CA ILE A 23 6.69 1.23 9.29
C ILE A 23 6.19 2.27 10.31
N ALA A 24 7.09 3.11 10.81
CA ALA A 24 6.75 4.19 11.73
C ALA A 24 5.82 5.22 11.08
N LEU A 25 6.04 5.55 9.80
CA LEU A 25 5.17 6.43 9.03
C LEU A 25 3.76 5.86 8.90
N ILE A 26 3.64 4.57 8.51
CA ILE A 26 2.34 3.89 8.38
C ILE A 26 1.59 3.88 9.72
N LEU A 27 2.30 3.56 10.82
CA LEU A 27 1.72 3.53 12.15
C LEU A 27 1.27 4.93 12.61
N SER A 28 2.09 5.95 12.36
CA SER A 28 1.78 7.34 12.69
C SER A 28 0.53 7.82 11.95
N GLN A 29 0.42 7.51 10.65
CA GLN A 29 -0.76 7.83 9.85
C GLN A 29 -2.01 7.14 10.41
N LYS A 30 -1.95 5.83 10.66
CA LYS A 30 -3.07 5.08 11.24
C LYS A 30 -3.55 5.66 12.58
N ASN A 31 -2.63 6.11 13.43
CA ASN A 31 -2.98 6.74 14.71
C ASN A 31 -3.61 8.12 14.55
N GLN A 32 -3.15 8.92 13.59
CA GLN A 32 -3.80 10.20 13.28
C GLN A 32 -5.23 10.02 12.78
N GLU A 33 -5.48 8.96 12.03
CA GLU A 33 -6.82 8.66 11.50
C GLU A 33 -7.79 8.25 12.61
N LYS A 34 -7.36 7.43 13.58
CA LYS A 34 -8.16 7.13 14.77
C LYS A 34 -8.50 8.40 15.57
N ASN A 35 -7.56 9.32 15.71
CA ASN A 35 -7.79 10.57 16.43
C ASN A 35 -8.67 11.55 15.65
N LYS A 36 -8.73 11.45 14.32
CA LYS A 36 -9.59 12.29 13.44
C LYS A 36 -10.99 11.71 13.24
N GLU A 37 -11.18 10.41 13.46
CA GLU A 37 -12.49 9.75 13.44
C GLU A 37 -13.43 10.26 14.54
N GLU A 38 -12.90 10.85 15.62
CA GLU A 38 -13.71 11.53 16.64
C GLU A 38 -14.30 12.88 16.16
N ASP A 39 -13.79 13.48 15.06
CA ASP A 39 -14.12 14.87 14.71
C ASP A 39 -14.80 15.11 13.34
N LYS A 40 -14.71 14.25 12.31
CA LYS A 40 -15.28 14.59 10.98
C LYS A 40 -15.95 13.47 10.22
N ASN A 41 -17.27 13.58 10.22
CA ASN A 41 -18.26 13.15 9.24
C ASN A 41 -18.06 13.82 7.85
N THR A 42 -16.82 14.03 7.41
CA THR A 42 -16.51 14.86 6.22
C THR A 42 -15.24 14.34 5.54
N ALA A 43 -15.35 14.04 4.25
CA ALA A 43 -14.27 13.69 3.32
C ALA A 43 -13.86 12.20 3.24
N LEU A 44 -14.73 11.40 2.63
CA LEU A 44 -14.32 10.46 1.58
C LEU A 44 -15.27 10.61 0.37
N THR A 45 -15.42 11.85 -0.11
CA THR A 45 -16.23 12.21 -1.31
C THR A 45 -15.40 12.05 -2.60
N TRP A 46 -14.68 10.95 -2.74
CA TRP A 46 -14.02 10.57 -3.99
C TRP A 46 -14.60 9.24 -4.49
N LEU A 47 -15.91 9.25 -4.66
CA LEU A 47 -16.76 8.20 -5.23
C LEU A 47 -17.65 8.93 -6.26
N SER A 48 -17.81 8.63 -7.55
CA SER A 48 -17.44 7.53 -8.44
C SER A 48 -17.76 8.01 -9.88
N ARG A 49 -17.21 7.38 -10.92
CA ARG A 49 -17.89 7.32 -12.23
C ARG A 49 -17.74 5.89 -12.75
N ASP A 50 -18.73 5.07 -12.41
CA ASP A 50 -18.87 3.63 -12.68
C ASP A 50 -17.86 2.70 -11.99
N ASP A 51 -18.23 2.16 -10.82
CA ASP A 51 -18.20 0.70 -10.63
C ASP A 51 -19.05 0.26 -9.42
N SER A 52 -19.63 -0.94 -9.51
CA SER A 52 -20.77 -1.37 -8.70
C SER A 52 -20.48 -1.81 -7.24
N CYS A 53 -19.28 -1.61 -6.70
CA CYS A 53 -18.95 -1.85 -5.29
C CYS A 53 -17.68 -1.07 -4.88
N GLU A 54 -17.84 0.06 -4.18
CA GLU A 54 -16.71 0.88 -3.77
C GLU A 54 -16.26 0.55 -2.34
N PHE A 55 -15.06 -0.02 -2.20
CA PHE A 55 -14.47 -0.32 -0.90
C PHE A 55 -13.40 0.74 -0.59
N THR A 56 -13.68 1.63 0.36
CA THR A 56 -12.66 2.54 0.86
C THR A 56 -11.71 1.77 1.77
N SER A 57 -10.42 1.76 1.41
CA SER A 57 -9.37 1.21 2.27
C SER A 57 -8.49 2.34 2.76
N ARG A 58 -8.14 2.29 4.05
CA ARG A 58 -7.13 3.15 4.68
C ARG A 58 -5.76 2.44 4.77
N GLY A 59 -5.63 1.30 4.10
CA GLY A 59 -4.45 0.46 4.13
C GLY A 59 -3.32 0.98 3.23
N THR A 60 -2.09 0.61 3.55
CA THR A 60 -0.90 0.91 2.75
C THR A 60 -0.50 -0.30 1.91
N LEU A 61 -0.33 -0.10 0.61
CA LEU A 61 0.22 -1.11 -0.30
C LEU A 61 1.75 -1.03 -0.32
N ILE A 62 2.43 -2.14 -0.07
CA ILE A 62 3.88 -2.29 -0.18
C ILE A 62 4.18 -3.23 -1.35
N ILE A 63 4.91 -2.74 -2.34
CA ILE A 63 5.38 -3.54 -3.47
C ILE A 63 6.88 -3.77 -3.28
N CYS A 64 7.31 -5.02 -3.27
CA CYS A 64 8.72 -5.36 -3.08
C CYS A 64 9.15 -6.58 -3.93
N PRO A 65 10.46 -6.84 -4.08
CA PRO A 65 10.95 -8.10 -4.63
C PRO A 65 10.41 -9.31 -3.86
N ALA A 66 10.18 -10.43 -4.54
CA ALA A 66 9.62 -11.64 -3.92
C ALA A 66 10.44 -12.15 -2.72
N SER A 67 11.76 -11.98 -2.76
CA SER A 67 12.67 -12.35 -1.67
C SER A 67 12.48 -11.52 -0.39
N LEU A 68 11.83 -10.36 -0.47
CA LEU A 68 11.68 -9.42 0.65
C LEU A 68 10.29 -9.43 1.29
N ILE A 69 9.32 -10.19 0.76
CA ILE A 69 7.94 -10.22 1.29
C ILE A 69 7.93 -10.61 2.78
N HIS A 70 8.57 -11.72 3.12
CA HIS A 70 8.63 -12.21 4.50
C HIS A 70 9.50 -11.31 5.38
N HIS A 71 10.53 -10.67 4.81
CA HIS A 71 11.34 -9.69 5.52
C HIS A 71 10.49 -8.51 6.00
N TRP A 72 9.67 -7.92 5.11
CA TRP A 72 8.74 -6.84 5.49
C TRP A 72 7.76 -7.27 6.58
N LYS A 73 7.14 -8.45 6.46
CA LYS A 73 6.25 -8.97 7.50
C LYS A 73 6.97 -9.11 8.84
N ASN A 74 8.16 -9.71 8.85
CA ASN A 74 8.93 -9.94 10.07
C ASN A 74 9.35 -8.62 10.72
N GLU A 75 9.75 -7.62 9.92
CA GLU A 75 10.11 -6.30 10.41
C GLU A 75 8.92 -5.59 11.09
N VAL A 76 7.72 -5.69 10.53
CA VAL A 76 6.49 -5.18 11.16
C VAL A 76 6.20 -5.91 12.47
N MET A 77 6.19 -7.24 12.44
CA MET A 77 5.91 -8.06 13.63
C MET A 77 6.93 -7.84 14.76
N LYS A 78 8.18 -7.55 14.42
CA LYS A 78 9.26 -7.32 15.39
C LYS A 78 9.21 -5.94 16.03
N ARG A 79 8.80 -4.91 15.28
CA ARG A 79 8.91 -3.49 15.70
C ARG A 79 7.61 -2.89 16.20
N VAL A 80 6.49 -3.53 15.92
CA VAL A 80 5.16 -3.04 16.25
C VAL A 80 4.55 -3.96 17.29
N SER A 81 4.00 -3.39 18.36
CA SER A 81 3.30 -4.14 19.39
C SER A 81 2.15 -4.96 18.81
N ASN A 82 1.87 -6.10 19.44
CA ASN A 82 0.87 -7.05 18.94
C ASN A 82 -0.46 -6.35 18.63
N ASN A 83 -1.03 -6.67 17.47
CA ASN A 83 -2.32 -6.21 16.96
C ASN A 83 -2.45 -4.72 16.55
N MET A 84 -1.37 -3.93 16.49
CA MET A 84 -1.50 -2.54 15.98
C MET A 84 -1.60 -2.44 14.46
N LEU A 85 -0.98 -3.34 13.69
CA LEU A 85 -1.05 -3.36 12.23
C LEU A 85 -1.40 -4.76 11.73
N ARG A 86 -2.49 -4.88 10.97
CA ARG A 86 -2.92 -6.10 10.29
C ARG A 86 -2.24 -6.18 8.93
N VAL A 87 -1.38 -7.17 8.76
CA VAL A 87 -0.58 -7.36 7.55
C VAL A 87 -1.13 -8.52 6.72
N CYS A 88 -1.42 -8.27 5.45
CA CYS A 88 -1.75 -9.28 4.45
C CYS A 88 -0.53 -9.56 3.57
N LEU A 89 -0.20 -10.85 3.41
CA LEU A 89 0.74 -11.32 2.41
C LEU A 89 -0.02 -11.67 1.14
N TYR A 90 -0.04 -10.75 0.17
CA TYR A 90 -0.70 -10.94 -1.11
C TYR A 90 0.31 -11.49 -2.13
N HIS A 91 0.57 -12.80 -2.03
CA HIS A 91 1.41 -13.52 -3.00
C HIS A 91 1.01 -14.99 -3.11
N GLY A 92 1.46 -15.65 -4.18
CA GLY A 92 1.21 -17.06 -4.42
C GLY A 92 -0.18 -17.36 -5.01
N PRO A 93 -0.48 -18.66 -5.24
CA PRO A 93 -1.69 -19.09 -5.94
C PRO A 93 -2.95 -19.01 -5.08
N ASN A 94 -2.85 -19.21 -3.77
CA ASN A 94 -4.01 -19.27 -2.84
C ASN A 94 -4.34 -17.92 -2.20
N ARG A 95 -4.17 -16.82 -2.95
CA ARG A 95 -4.43 -15.46 -2.45
C ARG A 95 -5.91 -15.09 -2.59
N ASP A 96 -6.43 -14.35 -1.61
CA ASP A 96 -7.79 -13.82 -1.67
C ASP A 96 -7.81 -12.51 -2.48
N GLN A 97 -8.48 -12.53 -3.64
CA GLN A 97 -8.53 -11.40 -4.57
C GLN A 97 -9.70 -10.45 -4.27
N ARG A 98 -10.53 -10.74 -3.27
CA ARG A 98 -11.70 -9.92 -2.96
C ARG A 98 -11.27 -8.60 -2.37
N ALA A 99 -11.60 -7.50 -3.04
CA ALA A 99 -11.34 -6.14 -2.58
C ALA A 99 -11.87 -5.90 -1.15
N LYS A 100 -13.04 -6.47 -0.82
CA LYS A 100 -13.63 -6.43 0.53
C LYS A 100 -12.73 -7.03 1.62
N VAL A 101 -11.98 -8.08 1.31
CA VAL A 101 -11.09 -8.73 2.27
C VAL A 101 -9.79 -7.93 2.38
N LEU A 102 -9.24 -7.51 1.26
CA LEU A 102 -8.03 -6.68 1.21
C LEU A 102 -8.23 -5.33 1.94
N SER A 103 -9.41 -4.73 1.84
CA SER A 103 -9.71 -3.46 2.51
C SER A 103 -9.71 -3.55 4.04
N THR A 104 -9.83 -4.76 4.61
CA THR A 104 -9.74 -4.97 6.06
C THR A 104 -8.33 -4.94 6.61
N TYR A 105 -7.29 -4.98 5.77
CA TYR A 105 -5.90 -4.96 6.23
C TYR A 105 -5.33 -3.55 6.26
N ASP A 106 -4.39 -3.32 7.17
CA ASP A 106 -3.70 -2.03 7.28
C ASP A 106 -2.46 -1.99 6.37
N ILE A 107 -1.87 -3.14 6.08
CA ILE A 107 -0.76 -3.30 5.15
C ILE A 107 -1.04 -4.48 4.23
N VAL A 108 -0.91 -4.27 2.92
CA VAL A 108 -0.91 -5.35 1.91
C VAL A 108 0.46 -5.40 1.25
N ILE A 109 1.13 -6.55 1.31
CA ILE A 109 2.47 -6.74 0.74
C ILE A 109 2.35 -7.62 -0.51
N THR A 110 2.80 -7.12 -1.66
CA THR A 110 2.78 -7.81 -2.95
C THR A 110 4.11 -7.66 -3.69
N THR A 111 4.20 -8.25 -4.87
CA THR A 111 5.38 -8.20 -5.74
C THR A 111 5.12 -7.43 -7.03
N TYR A 112 6.18 -6.87 -7.59
CA TYR A 112 6.13 -6.21 -8.90
C TYR A 112 5.58 -7.13 -10.00
N SER A 113 6.04 -8.39 -10.04
CA SER A 113 5.64 -9.35 -11.06
C SER A 113 4.18 -9.78 -10.96
N LEU A 114 3.63 -9.83 -9.74
CA LEU A 114 2.22 -10.11 -9.55
C LEU A 114 1.35 -8.93 -9.94
N LEU A 115 1.70 -7.73 -9.47
CA LEU A 115 0.96 -6.51 -9.77
C LEU A 115 0.91 -6.24 -11.29
N ALA A 116 2.02 -6.42 -11.98
CA ALA A 116 2.09 -6.24 -13.43
C ALA A 116 1.17 -7.21 -14.20
N LYS A 117 0.86 -8.38 -13.65
CA LYS A 117 -0.09 -9.35 -14.27
C LYS A 117 -1.54 -9.02 -13.99
N GLU A 118 -1.82 -8.34 -12.89
CA GLU A 118 -3.18 -8.02 -12.44
C GLU A 118 -3.69 -6.68 -13.02
N ILE A 119 -2.80 -5.80 -13.46
CA ILE A 119 -3.17 -4.55 -14.13
C ILE A 119 -3.29 -4.82 -15.64
N PRO A 120 -4.47 -4.65 -16.26
CA PRO A 120 -4.61 -4.72 -17.71
C PRO A 120 -3.80 -3.56 -18.31
N THR A 121 -2.69 -3.90 -18.97
CA THR A 121 -1.88 -2.89 -19.65
C THR A 121 -2.43 -2.76 -21.08
N GLN A 122 -3.02 -1.62 -21.41
CA GLN A 122 -3.21 -1.29 -22.83
C GLN A 122 -1.83 -1.04 -23.41
N LYS A 123 -1.43 -1.86 -24.38
CA LYS A 123 -0.16 -1.70 -25.07
C LYS A 123 -0.31 -0.49 -25.99
N GLU A 124 0.18 0.68 -25.58
CA GLU A 124 0.36 1.78 -26.53
C GLU A 124 1.39 1.30 -27.57
N GLU A 125 0.94 1.07 -28.80
CA GLU A 125 1.84 0.84 -29.92
C GLU A 125 2.66 2.12 -30.11
N GLY A 126 3.92 2.07 -29.67
CA GLY A 126 4.85 3.17 -29.83
C GLY A 126 4.95 3.56 -31.29
N VAL A 127 4.57 4.80 -31.60
CA VAL A 127 4.82 5.42 -32.90
C VAL A 127 6.33 5.43 -33.09
N THR A 128 6.85 4.56 -33.95
CA THR A 128 8.23 4.65 -34.43
C THR A 128 8.37 5.98 -35.17
N PRO A 129 9.22 6.91 -34.72
CA PRO A 129 9.49 8.11 -35.50
C PRO A 129 10.18 7.64 -36.78
N SER A 130 9.49 7.77 -37.92
CA SER A 130 10.09 7.58 -39.23
C SER A 130 11.25 8.57 -39.38
N ALA A 131 12.40 8.03 -39.79
CA ALA A 131 13.62 8.76 -40.11
C ALA A 131 13.42 9.72 -41.30
#